data_AF-B8A8A1-F1
#
_entry.id   AF-B8A8A1-F1
#
_cell.length_a   1.000
_cell.length_b   1.000
_cell.length_c   1.000
_cell.angle_alpha   90.00
_cell.angle_beta   90.00
_cell.angle_gamma   90.00
#
_symmetry.space_group_name_H-M   'P 1'
#
loop_
_entity.id
_entity.type
_entity.pdbx_description
1 polymer ?
#
loop_
_entity_poly.entity_id
_entity_poly.type
_entity_poly.pdbx_seq_one_letter_code
_entity_poly.pdbx_strand_id
1 'polypeptide(L)'
;MKENNLEAMLDSQIKGHESMELLSGLAELAKQCLDMCSENRPSMKDVAEEISRLRKLSKHPWIQRDSETEGYLSGPSTSNFEIEQSTEYTRKDEQMPINPSTSYFIR
;
A
#
# COMPACT_ATOMS: atom_id res chain seq x y z
N MET A 1 -6.61 26.56 -10.51
CA MET A 1 -6.52 25.44 -9.55
C MET A 1 -7.65 25.59 -8.56
N LYS A 2 -8.35 24.50 -8.24
CA LYS A 2 -9.34 24.47 -7.16
C LYS A 2 -8.60 24.78 -5.85
N GLU A 3 -9.19 25.57 -4.98
CA GLU A 3 -8.57 25.97 -3.71
C GLU A 3 -8.15 24.74 -2.89
N ASN A 4 -6.98 24.81 -2.24
CA ASN A 4 -6.45 23.75 -1.36
C ASN A 4 -7.27 23.66 -0.07
N ASN A 5 -8.55 23.30 -0.19
CA ASN A 5 -9.44 23.14 0.95
C ASN A 5 -9.47 21.65 1.35
N LEU A 6 -8.58 21.28 2.26
CA LEU A 6 -8.52 19.93 2.82
C LEU A 6 -9.86 19.50 3.42
N GLU A 7 -10.53 20.39 4.15
CA GLU A 7 -11.83 20.09 4.76
C GLU A 7 -12.88 19.77 3.70
N ALA A 8 -12.87 20.40 2.53
CA ALA A 8 -13.82 20.07 1.47
C ALA A 8 -13.62 18.67 0.88
N MET A 9 -12.42 18.08 1.04
CA MET A 9 -12.08 16.75 0.52
C MET A 9 -12.32 15.62 1.54
N LEU A 10 -12.30 15.94 2.84
CA LEU A 10 -12.47 14.96 3.89
C LEU A 10 -13.92 14.49 4.01
N ASP A 11 -14.11 13.19 4.20
CA ASP A 11 -15.42 12.63 4.52
C ASP A 11 -15.93 13.20 5.86
N SER A 12 -17.24 13.42 5.94
CA SER A 12 -17.93 13.84 7.15
C SER A 12 -17.61 12.99 8.39
N GLN A 13 -17.41 11.68 8.23
CA GLN A 13 -17.07 10.74 9.30
C GLN A 13 -15.66 10.96 9.84
N ILE A 14 -14.76 11.53 9.03
CA ILE A 14 -13.36 11.74 9.38
C ILE A 14 -13.17 13.08 10.12
N LYS A 15 -13.89 14.14 9.71
CA LYS A 15 -13.75 15.50 10.25
C LYS A 15 -13.96 15.62 11.76
N GLY A 16 -14.80 14.77 12.33
CA GLY A 16 -15.13 14.80 13.77
C GLY A 16 -14.38 13.77 14.62
N HIS A 17 -13.71 12.80 13.99
CA HIS A 17 -13.09 11.67 14.70
C HIS A 17 -11.60 11.89 14.99
N GLU A 18 -10.87 12.46 14.02
CA GLU A 18 -9.42 12.64 14.12
C GLU A 18 -9.04 14.12 14.28
N SER A 19 -7.82 14.37 14.77
CA SER A 19 -7.30 15.73 14.88
C SER A 19 -7.07 16.36 13.50
N MET A 20 -7.50 17.60 13.31
CA MET A 20 -7.19 18.35 12.08
C MET A 20 -5.68 18.52 11.85
N GLU A 21 -4.88 18.55 12.92
CA GLU A 21 -3.41 18.57 12.82
C GLU A 21 -2.86 17.28 12.17
N LEU A 22 -3.38 16.13 12.59
CA LEU A 22 -3.04 14.83 12.01
C LEU A 22 -3.43 14.79 10.53
N LEU A 23 -4.67 15.19 10.23
CA LEU A 23 -5.22 15.16 8.87
C LEU A 23 -4.46 16.10 7.94
N SER A 24 -4.10 17.30 8.43
CA SER A 24 -3.27 18.25 7.67
C SER A 24 -1.87 17.71 7.41
N GLY A 25 -1.25 17.06 8.39
CA GLY A 25 0.07 16.45 8.21
C GLY A 25 0.06 15.32 7.17
N LEU A 26 -0.93 14.43 7.25
CA LEU A 26 -1.12 13.36 6.26
C LEU A 26 -1.39 13.90 4.85
N ALA A 27 -2.19 14.96 4.73
CA ALA A 27 -2.48 15.59 3.45
C ALA A 27 -1.24 16.23 2.83
N GLU A 28 -0.42 16.92 3.62
CA GLU A 28 0.84 17.50 3.11
C GLU A 28 1.83 16.40 2.69
N LEU A 29 1.95 15.32 3.48
CA LEU A 29 2.78 14.18 3.11
C LEU A 29 2.31 13.53 1.80
N ALA A 30 0.99 13.33 1.64
CA ALA A 30 0.42 12.80 0.40
C ALA A 30 0.68 13.73 -0.79
N LYS A 31 0.55 15.05 -0.60
CA LYS A 31 0.86 16.06 -1.60
C LYS A 31 2.33 15.99 -2.03
N GLN A 32 3.27 15.83 -1.09
CA GLN A 32 4.69 15.65 -1.41
C GLN A 32 4.96 14.34 -2.16
N CYS A 33 4.33 13.24 -1.79
CA CYS A 33 4.46 11.95 -2.48
C CYS A 33 3.93 12.00 -3.93
N LEU A 34 2.95 12.86 -4.18
CA LEU A 34 2.30 13.05 -5.49
C LEU A 34 2.86 14.24 -6.26
N ASP A 35 4.01 14.79 -5.85
CA ASP A 35 4.64 15.90 -6.57
C ASP A 35 4.94 15.49 -8.03
N MET A 36 4.69 16.43 -8.95
CA MET A 36 4.88 16.21 -10.39
C MET A 36 6.35 16.00 -10.74
N CYS A 37 7.26 16.61 -9.96
CA CYS A 37 8.70 16.41 -10.08
C CYS A 37 9.12 15.24 -9.18
N SER A 38 9.66 14.17 -9.77
CA SER A 38 10.13 12.98 -9.03
C SER A 38 11.16 13.32 -7.96
N GLU A 39 12.05 14.26 -8.24
CA GLU A 39 13.14 14.67 -7.34
C GLU A 39 12.63 15.34 -6.05
N ASN A 40 11.41 15.86 -6.05
CA ASN A 40 10.78 16.46 -4.87
C ASN A 40 10.08 15.42 -3.99
N ARG A 41 9.88 14.20 -4.49
CA ARG A 41 9.17 13.16 -3.75
C ARG A 41 10.06 12.65 -2.62
N PRO A 42 9.52 12.50 -1.40
CA PRO A 42 10.28 11.96 -0.28
C PRO A 42 10.68 10.50 -0.52
N SER A 43 11.76 10.06 0.11
CA SER A 43 12.11 8.64 0.12
C SER A 43 11.10 7.87 0.96
N MET A 44 10.94 6.56 0.71
CA MET A 44 10.04 5.75 1.55
C MET A 44 10.49 5.69 3.02
N LYS A 45 11.78 5.90 3.30
CA LYS A 45 12.26 6.03 4.67
C LYS A 45 11.66 7.28 5.33
N ASP A 46 11.73 8.42 4.66
CA ASP A 46 11.18 9.68 5.18
C ASP A 46 9.66 9.60 5.33
N VAL A 47 8.98 8.96 4.38
CA VAL A 47 7.53 8.70 4.46
C VAL A 47 7.18 7.85 5.69
N ALA A 48 7.93 6.77 5.93
CA ALA A 48 7.70 5.91 7.09
C ALA A 48 7.97 6.64 8.42
N GLU A 49 9.01 7.45 8.48
CA GLU A 49 9.34 8.27 9.65
C GLU A 49 8.24 9.30 9.93
N GLU A 50 7.76 10.01 8.91
CA GLU A 50 6.73 11.03 9.06
C GLU A 50 5.37 10.40 9.44
N ILE A 51 4.99 9.26 8.84
CA ILE A 51 3.81 8.51 9.27
C ILE A 51 3.94 8.09 10.74
N SER A 52 5.11 7.62 11.16
CA SER A 52 5.37 7.21 12.55
C SER A 52 5.27 8.39 13.51
N ARG A 53 5.71 9.59 13.09
CA ARG A 53 5.56 10.83 13.86
C ARG A 53 4.08 11.23 13.98
N LEU A 54 3.35 11.21 12.86
CA LEU A 54 1.94 11.59 12.79
C LEU A 54 1.05 10.63 13.57
N ARG A 55 1.31 9.32 13.53
CA ARG A 55 0.54 8.31 14.30
C ARG A 55 0.49 8.63 15.79
N LYS A 56 1.52 9.25 16.37
CA LYS A 56 1.54 9.66 17.78
C LYS A 56 0.48 10.69 18.14
N LEU A 57 -0.04 11.43 17.15
CA LEU A 57 -1.10 12.42 17.32
C LEU A 57 -2.51 11.81 17.26
N SER A 58 -2.65 10.60 16.73
CA SER A 58 -3.95 9.94 16.67
C SER A 58 -4.28 9.26 17.99
N LYS A 59 -5.56 9.33 18.34
CA LYS A 59 -6.10 8.76 19.58
C LYS A 59 -6.59 7.33 19.39
N HIS A 60 -6.42 6.77 18.19
CA HIS A 60 -7.05 5.51 17.85
C HIS A 60 -6.37 4.32 18.55
N PRO A 61 -7.14 3.40 19.16
CA PRO A 61 -6.61 2.16 19.76
C PRO A 61 -5.68 1.31 18.87
N TRP A 62 -5.76 1.42 17.53
CA TRP A 62 -4.92 0.63 16.62
C TRP A 62 -3.43 0.99 16.70
N ILE A 63 -3.09 2.18 17.22
CA ILE A 63 -1.71 2.69 17.25
C ILE A 63 -0.90 2.10 18.42
N GLN A 64 -1.55 1.52 19.42
CA GLN A 64 -0.85 0.92 20.57
C GLN A 64 -0.33 -0.51 20.30
N ARG A 65 -0.55 -1.07 19.10
CA ARG A 65 -0.26 -2.49 18.82
C ARG A 65 1.16 -2.79 18.30
N ASP A 66 2.09 -1.83 18.40
CA ASP A 66 3.47 -2.01 17.94
C ASP A 66 4.24 -3.13 18.69
N SER A 67 3.70 -3.70 19.77
CA SER A 67 4.34 -4.80 20.51
C SER A 67 4.00 -6.22 20.02
N GLU A 68 3.02 -6.40 19.14
CA GLU A 68 2.54 -7.75 18.78
C GLU A 68 3.03 -8.27 17.41
N THR A 69 3.63 -7.42 16.58
CA THR A 69 4.12 -7.84 15.25
C THR A 69 5.35 -8.75 15.31
N GLU A 70 6.13 -8.70 16.39
CA GLU A 70 7.24 -9.62 16.63
C GLU A 70 6.78 -11.08 16.83
N GLY A 71 5.54 -11.28 17.28
CA GLY A 71 4.97 -12.62 17.50
C GLY A 71 4.65 -13.36 16.20
N TYR A 72 4.32 -12.64 15.12
CA TYR A 72 3.95 -13.24 13.84
C TYR A 72 5.13 -13.47 12.89
N LEU A 73 6.25 -12.77 13.09
CA LEU A 73 7.49 -12.95 12.32
C LEU A 73 8.41 -14.06 12.86
N SER A 74 8.12 -14.57 14.06
CA SER A 74 8.82 -15.70 14.71
C SER A 74 8.24 -17.08 14.35
N GLY A 75 7.50 -17.19 13.24
CA GLY A 75 7.15 -18.50 12.69
C GLY A 75 8.40 -19.16 12.07
N PRO A 76 8.62 -20.48 12.25
CA PRO A 76 9.74 -21.14 11.59
C PRO A 76 9.61 -20.96 10.07
N SER A 77 10.65 -20.41 9.42
CA SER A 77 10.77 -20.43 7.96
C SER A 77 10.66 -21.88 7.50
N THR A 78 9.53 -22.24 6.92
CA THR A 78 9.38 -23.46 6.14
C THR A 78 10.03 -23.22 4.77
N SER A 79 11.34 -23.00 4.76
CA SER A 79 12.13 -23.43 3.60
C SER A 79 11.97 -24.94 3.56
N ASN A 80 11.15 -25.43 2.63
CA ASN A 80 11.20 -26.72 1.95
C ASN A 80 9.81 -26.99 1.34
N PHE A 81 9.50 -26.31 0.24
CA PHE A 81 8.48 -26.82 -0.67
C PHE A 81 9.20 -27.77 -1.63
N GLU A 82 9.14 -29.07 -1.33
CA GLU A 82 9.57 -30.10 -2.26
C GLU A 82 8.61 -30.05 -3.45
N ILE A 83 9.14 -29.67 -4.62
CA ILE A 83 8.41 -29.78 -5.88
C ILE A 83 8.33 -31.28 -6.18
N GLU A 84 7.25 -31.93 -5.77
CA GLU A 84 6.91 -33.25 -6.29
C GLU A 84 6.66 -33.13 -7.79
N GLN A 85 7.58 -33.71 -8.56
CA GLN A 85 7.38 -33.99 -9.98
C GLN A 85 6.25 -35.01 -10.13
N SER A 86 5.00 -34.55 -10.13
CA SER A 86 3.89 -35.34 -10.65
C SER A 86 3.89 -35.22 -12.17
N THR A 87 4.67 -36.12 -12.79
CA THR A 87 4.42 -36.49 -14.18
C THR A 87 2.99 -37.00 -14.30
N GLU A 88 2.31 -36.57 -15.38
CA GLU A 88 1.09 -37.15 -15.97
C GLU A 88 -0.25 -36.43 -15.67
N TYR A 89 -0.50 -35.36 -16.43
CA TYR A 89 -1.85 -34.91 -16.78
C TYR A 89 -2.02 -34.98 -18.29
N THR A 90 -3.02 -35.76 -18.72
CA THR A 90 -3.37 -36.00 -20.12
C THR A 90 -3.90 -34.74 -20.78
N ARG A 91 -3.20 -34.32 -21.84
CA ARG A 91 -3.58 -33.28 -22.80
C ARG A 91 -4.97 -33.56 -23.36
N LYS A 92 -5.96 -32.75 -23.00
CA LYS A 92 -7.18 -32.57 -23.79
C LYS A 92 -7.05 -31.26 -24.54
N ASP A 93 -6.81 -31.37 -25.84
CA ASP A 93 -6.70 -30.22 -26.75
C ASP A 93 -8.08 -29.59 -26.95
N GLU A 94 -8.44 -28.60 -26.13
CA GLU A 94 -9.44 -27.60 -26.52
C GLU A 94 -8.72 -26.30 -26.92
N GLN A 95 -8.58 -26.12 -28.22
CA GLN A 95 -7.97 -24.97 -28.85
C GLN A 95 -8.88 -23.74 -28.67
N MET A 96 -8.63 -22.89 -27.67
CA MET A 96 -9.18 -21.53 -27.68
C MET A 96 -8.47 -20.71 -28.77
N PRO A 97 -9.18 -20.07 -29.71
CA PRO A 97 -8.56 -19.31 -30.78
C PRO A 97 -7.91 -18.04 -30.21
N ILE A 98 -6.59 -17.93 -30.41
CA ILE A 98 -5.82 -16.74 -30.08
C ILE A 98 -6.25 -15.61 -31.02
N ASN A 99 -6.71 -14.49 -30.44
CA ASN A 99 -7.01 -13.28 -31.18
C ASN A 99 -5.68 -12.66 -31.68
N PRO A 100 -5.46 -12.53 -33.00
CA PRO A 100 -4.23 -11.97 -33.56
C PRO A 100 -4.05 -10.46 -33.30
N SER A 101 -5.01 -9.76 -32.69
CA SER A 101 -4.89 -8.34 -32.31
C SER A 101 -4.20 -8.09 -30.95
N THR A 102 -3.80 -9.12 -30.20
CA THR A 102 -3.10 -8.95 -28.92
C THR A 102 -1.61 -8.69 -29.17
N SER A 103 -1.23 -7.41 -29.27
CA SER A 103 0.17 -6.98 -29.43
C SER A 103 1.01 -7.01 -28.14
N TYR A 104 0.52 -7.65 -27.07
CA TYR A 104 1.13 -7.59 -25.74
C TYR A 104 2.39 -8.46 -25.55
N PHE A 105 2.79 -9.24 -26.57
CA PHE A 105 3.88 -10.22 -26.43
C PHE A 105 5.01 -10.08 -27.45
N ILE A 106 5.25 -8.90 -28.03
CA ILE A 106 6.46 -8.67 -28.83
C ILE A 106 7.43 -7.79 -28.03
N ARG A 107 8.50 -8.40 -27.53
CA ARG A 107 9.77 -7.75 -27.19
C ARG A 107 10.91 -8.49 -27.87
#